data_AF-A0A445I444-F1
#
_entry.id   AF-A0A445I444-F1
#
_cell.length_a   1.000
_cell.length_b   1.000
_cell.length_c   1.000
_cell.angle_alpha   90.00
_cell.angle_beta   90.00
_cell.angle_gamma   90.00
#
_symmetry.space_group_name_H-M   'P 1'
#
loop_
_entity.id
_entity.type
_entity.pdbx_description
1 polymer ?
#
loop_
_entity_poly.entity_id
_entity_poly.type
_entity_poly.pdbx_seq_one_letter_code
_entity_poly.pdbx_strand_id
1 'polypeptide(L)'
;MCHSTPQPQCTKTTLFLLLLLHHSQFFSSSSNMGPSSTHTPRSPTYLIPCVIALALFSLTGLLLYKVDDVASRTGTVVGHNLEPTPWHVFPHKPFDEEESRQQRAYKILQCSYLTCRYAAEALGGARRRTGGGREECPKFFRAIHRDLAPWSESRISKAHVAAAQRYAAFRVVIVEGKVFVDWYYACVQSRAMFTLWGLLQLMRRYPGMVPDVDMMFDCMDKPSVNKTEHQAMPLPLFRYCTTKEHFDIPFPDWSFWGWSEINIRPWQEEFPDIKRGSRSVTWKNKLPWAYWKGNPDVASPIRTELINCNDSRKWGAEIMRQDWGEAARNGFKQSKLSDQCNHRYKIYAEGYAWSVSLKYILSCGSVALIISPQYEDFFSRGLIPNHNFWLVDPLNLCPSIKYAVEWGNQHPVEAEAIGKRGQDLMESLNMNRIYEYMFHLISDYSKLQDFKPTPPPTALEVCVESVLCFADEKQRMQFEIYERGHHLGTGLRARVVVDGVVGESIEVVAEGAGPGPGPGSLLELAVGVEVGPTVLSLGQEVIVRVVRQSTGVLVGGSERRDSDTPEQVGALAGVYVHWETQHCGPCCHASSSFFLSPSIMLAHCAMRSVHGD
;
A
#
# COMPACT_ATOMS: atom_id res chain seq x y z
N MET A 1 52.19 -29.24 -19.16
CA MET A 1 51.36 -29.97 -20.15
C MET A 1 49.92 -29.53 -19.97
N CYS A 2 49.35 -29.02 -21.06
CA CYS A 2 47.93 -28.77 -21.36
C CYS A 2 47.13 -27.77 -20.51
N HIS A 3 47.25 -26.49 -20.91
CA HIS A 3 46.14 -25.54 -20.94
C HIS A 3 45.06 -26.00 -21.93
N SER A 4 43.79 -25.79 -21.59
CA SER A 4 42.66 -25.84 -22.52
C SER A 4 41.74 -24.64 -22.31
N THR A 5 41.85 -23.70 -23.24
CA THR A 5 40.89 -22.62 -23.54
C THR A 5 39.57 -23.17 -24.09
N PRO A 6 38.41 -22.55 -23.82
CA PRO A 6 37.17 -22.93 -24.46
C PRO A 6 37.04 -22.31 -25.87
N GLN A 7 36.79 -23.15 -26.87
CA GLN A 7 36.40 -22.79 -28.23
C GLN A 7 34.96 -22.23 -28.28
N PRO A 8 34.65 -21.35 -29.25
CA PRO A 8 33.32 -20.76 -29.40
C PRO A 8 32.32 -21.78 -29.95
N GLN A 9 31.16 -21.89 -29.31
CA GLN A 9 30.03 -22.64 -29.82
C GLN A 9 29.43 -21.91 -31.02
N CYS A 10 29.52 -22.54 -32.20
CA CYS A 10 28.78 -22.16 -33.39
C CYS A 10 27.27 -22.19 -33.10
N THR A 11 26.65 -21.02 -33.01
CA THR A 11 25.20 -20.86 -32.94
C THR A 11 24.55 -21.31 -34.26
N LYS A 12 23.40 -22.00 -34.15
CA LYS A 12 22.56 -22.51 -35.25
C LYS A 12 22.09 -21.45 -36.27
N THR A 13 22.40 -20.18 -36.05
CA THR A 13 22.15 -19.05 -36.96
C THR A 13 23.01 -19.11 -38.23
N THR A 14 24.19 -19.74 -38.20
CA THR A 14 25.09 -19.82 -39.37
C THR A 14 24.63 -20.82 -40.43
N LEU A 15 23.79 -21.80 -40.07
CA LEU A 15 23.31 -22.82 -41.01
C LEU A 15 22.21 -22.29 -41.96
N PHE A 16 21.50 -21.22 -41.58
CA PHE A 16 20.41 -20.65 -42.37
C PHE A 16 20.90 -19.73 -43.50
N LEU A 17 22.09 -19.12 -43.34
CA LEU A 17 22.72 -18.26 -44.35
C LEU A 17 23.49 -19.04 -45.43
N LEU A 18 23.87 -20.30 -45.17
CA LEU A 18 24.57 -21.15 -46.15
C LEU A 18 23.64 -21.84 -47.16
N LEU A 19 22.34 -21.93 -46.88
CA LEU A 19 21.34 -22.52 -47.79
C LEU A 19 20.85 -21.56 -48.88
N LEU A 20 21.07 -20.25 -48.72
CA LEU A 20 20.67 -19.23 -49.72
C LEU A 20 21.77 -18.89 -50.73
N LEU A 21 23.02 -19.36 -50.51
CA LEU A 21 24.16 -19.08 -51.40
C LEU A 21 24.55 -20.25 -52.31
N HIS A 22 23.84 -21.38 -52.27
CA HIS A 22 24.20 -22.58 -53.04
C HIS A 22 23.42 -22.78 -54.36
N HIS A 23 22.64 -21.79 -54.81
CA HIS A 23 21.84 -21.90 -56.04
C HIS A 23 22.33 -21.09 -57.25
N SER A 24 23.52 -20.49 -57.20
CA SER A 24 24.01 -19.59 -58.27
C SER A 24 25.22 -20.09 -59.08
N GLN A 25 25.61 -21.35 -58.98
CA GLN A 25 26.70 -21.91 -59.79
C GLN A 25 26.41 -23.32 -60.29
N PHE A 26 25.63 -23.45 -61.36
CA PHE A 26 25.69 -24.60 -62.29
C PHE A 26 24.89 -24.26 -63.56
N PHE A 27 25.55 -23.82 -64.63
CA PHE A 27 25.40 -24.33 -66.01
C PHE A 27 26.37 -23.58 -66.95
N SER A 28 26.97 -24.35 -67.85
CA SER A 28 28.23 -24.12 -68.57
C SER A 28 28.02 -23.89 -70.07
N SER A 29 28.98 -23.19 -70.69
CA SER A 29 29.53 -23.30 -72.06
C SER A 29 28.68 -23.82 -73.26
N SER A 30 28.65 -22.98 -74.31
CA SER A 30 28.74 -23.22 -75.78
C SER A 30 27.74 -24.14 -76.53
N SER A 31 26.99 -23.57 -77.50
CA SER A 31 27.03 -23.89 -78.97
C SER A 31 25.87 -23.22 -79.75
N ASN A 32 26.09 -23.05 -81.06
CA ASN A 32 25.48 -22.12 -82.02
C ASN A 32 24.10 -22.48 -82.64
N MET A 33 23.46 -21.42 -83.19
CA MET A 33 22.51 -21.33 -84.33
C MET A 33 21.01 -21.71 -84.22
N GLY A 34 20.15 -20.71 -84.49
CA GLY A 34 18.76 -20.86 -84.95
C GLY A 34 17.82 -19.77 -84.39
N PRO A 35 17.18 -18.91 -85.22
CA PRO A 35 16.47 -17.74 -84.73
C PRO A 35 14.99 -18.02 -84.39
N SER A 36 14.42 -17.12 -83.58
CA SER A 36 13.01 -16.98 -83.22
C SER A 36 12.55 -17.70 -81.94
N SER A 37 12.69 -16.99 -80.82
CA SER A 37 11.59 -16.73 -79.88
C SER A 37 12.10 -15.83 -78.75
N THR A 38 11.69 -14.57 -78.75
CA THR A 38 11.91 -13.65 -77.63
C THR A 38 10.98 -14.02 -76.47
N HIS A 39 11.34 -15.04 -75.69
CA HIS A 39 10.80 -15.22 -74.35
C HIS A 39 11.79 -14.65 -73.34
N THR A 40 11.54 -13.40 -72.92
CA THR A 40 12.12 -12.87 -71.68
C THR A 40 11.72 -13.81 -70.52
N PRO A 41 12.66 -14.34 -69.72
CA PRO A 41 12.28 -15.10 -68.54
C PRO A 41 11.59 -14.13 -67.58
N ARG A 42 10.26 -14.23 -67.46
CA ARG A 42 9.50 -13.52 -66.44
C ARG A 42 9.90 -14.12 -65.09
N SER A 43 10.79 -13.46 -64.35
CA SER A 43 11.00 -13.76 -62.94
C SER A 43 9.63 -13.80 -62.25
N PRO A 44 9.26 -14.87 -61.53
CA PRO A 44 7.93 -14.96 -60.95
C PRO A 44 7.74 -13.80 -59.97
N THR A 45 6.81 -12.90 -60.29
CA THR A 45 6.50 -11.68 -59.53
C THR A 45 6.05 -11.96 -58.09
N TYR A 46 5.73 -13.22 -57.78
CA TYR A 46 5.34 -13.70 -56.46
C TYR A 46 6.51 -14.05 -55.53
N LEU A 47 7.73 -14.25 -56.04
CA LEU A 47 8.87 -14.62 -55.20
C LEU A 47 9.26 -13.51 -54.22
N ILE A 48 9.26 -12.25 -54.66
CA ILE A 48 9.61 -11.11 -53.81
C ILE A 48 8.57 -10.92 -52.68
N PRO A 49 7.25 -10.87 -52.95
CA PRO A 49 6.24 -10.88 -51.90
C PRO A 49 6.31 -12.07 -50.95
N CYS A 50 6.58 -13.28 -51.45
CA CYS A 50 6.71 -14.47 -50.61
C CYS A 50 7.95 -14.40 -49.70
N VAL A 51 9.09 -13.94 -50.20
CA VAL A 51 10.31 -13.75 -49.39
C VAL A 51 10.09 -12.67 -48.33
N ILE A 52 9.42 -11.56 -48.67
CA ILE A 52 9.06 -10.51 -47.71
C ILE A 52 8.11 -11.06 -46.65
N ALA A 53 7.06 -11.79 -47.04
CA ALA A 53 6.13 -12.39 -46.10
C ALA A 53 6.84 -13.38 -45.16
N LEU A 54 7.68 -14.28 -45.68
CA LEU A 54 8.46 -15.22 -44.88
C LEU A 54 9.43 -14.50 -43.93
N ALA A 55 10.07 -13.42 -44.38
CA ALA A 55 10.94 -12.59 -43.53
C ALA A 55 10.15 -11.93 -42.39
N LEU A 56 8.96 -11.39 -42.68
CA LEU A 56 8.08 -10.79 -41.67
C LEU A 56 7.55 -11.85 -40.68
N PHE A 57 7.16 -13.03 -41.16
CA PHE A 57 6.75 -14.14 -40.29
C PHE A 57 7.91 -14.63 -39.41
N SER A 58 9.11 -14.76 -39.96
CA SER A 58 10.31 -15.16 -39.22
C SER A 58 10.69 -14.12 -38.16
N LEU A 59 10.66 -12.82 -38.51
CA LEU A 59 10.91 -11.73 -37.59
C LEU A 59 9.86 -11.70 -36.47
N THR A 60 8.58 -11.88 -36.81
CA THR A 60 7.49 -11.94 -35.84
C THR A 60 7.66 -13.13 -34.90
N GLY A 61 8.00 -14.31 -35.42
CA GLY A 61 8.29 -15.50 -34.62
C GLY A 61 9.48 -15.29 -33.67
N LEU A 62 10.55 -14.64 -34.14
CA LEU A 62 11.71 -14.30 -33.32
C LEU A 62 11.36 -13.29 -32.22
N LEU A 63 10.56 -12.27 -32.54
CA LEU A 63 10.07 -11.28 -31.59
C LEU A 63 9.20 -11.93 -30.50
N LEU A 64 8.25 -12.79 -30.89
CA LEU A 64 7.42 -13.53 -29.94
C LEU A 64 8.27 -14.45 -29.05
N TYR A 65 9.24 -15.16 -29.62
CA TYR A 65 10.16 -15.98 -28.85
C TYR A 65 10.97 -15.16 -27.83
N LYS A 66 11.46 -13.98 -28.24
CA LYS A 66 12.21 -13.09 -27.35
C LYS A 66 11.33 -12.48 -26.25
N VAL A 67 10.10 -12.10 -26.59
CA VAL A 67 9.09 -11.63 -25.62
C VAL A 67 8.82 -12.71 -24.58
N ASP A 68 8.56 -13.94 -25.02
CA ASP A 68 8.31 -15.07 -24.14
C ASP A 68 9.52 -15.41 -23.27
N ASP A 69 10.73 -15.37 -23.83
CA ASP A 69 11.98 -15.60 -23.09
C ASP A 69 12.18 -14.55 -21.98
N VAL A 70 12.01 -13.26 -22.30
CA VAL A 70 12.11 -12.17 -21.30
C VAL A 70 11.02 -12.32 -20.25
N ALA A 71 9.77 -12.54 -20.66
CA ALA A 71 8.65 -12.68 -19.74
C ALA A 71 8.83 -13.87 -18.80
N SER A 72 9.34 -15.01 -19.27
CA SER A 72 9.56 -16.22 -18.47
C SER A 72 10.65 -16.09 -17.40
N ARG A 73 11.57 -15.14 -17.55
CA ARG A 73 12.65 -14.86 -16.60
C ARG A 73 12.38 -13.66 -15.70
N THR A 74 11.30 -12.94 -15.95
CA THR A 74 10.97 -11.72 -15.22
C THR A 74 10.18 -12.06 -13.97
N GLY A 75 10.80 -11.89 -12.80
CA GLY A 75 10.12 -11.90 -11.51
C GLY A 75 9.22 -10.67 -11.35
N THR A 76 8.10 -10.82 -10.64
CA THR A 76 7.16 -9.71 -10.42
C THR A 76 6.67 -9.65 -8.98
N VAL A 77 6.07 -8.52 -8.61
CA VAL A 77 5.50 -8.27 -7.27
C VAL A 77 4.40 -9.26 -6.85
N VAL A 78 3.76 -9.94 -7.81
CA VAL A 78 2.75 -10.98 -7.56
C VAL A 78 3.32 -12.40 -7.63
N GLY A 79 4.62 -12.57 -7.83
CA GLY A 79 5.27 -13.87 -7.80
C GLY A 79 5.37 -14.61 -9.14
N HIS A 80 5.07 -13.97 -10.29
CA HIS A 80 5.26 -14.64 -11.59
C HIS A 80 6.72 -15.10 -11.75
N ASN A 81 6.90 -16.35 -12.18
CA ASN A 81 8.21 -16.97 -12.42
C ASN A 81 9.13 -17.04 -11.19
N LEU A 82 8.57 -16.95 -9.97
CA LEU A 82 9.30 -17.05 -8.73
C LEU A 82 8.88 -18.29 -7.94
N GLU A 83 9.87 -19.00 -7.42
CA GLU A 83 9.66 -20.10 -6.49
C GLU A 83 9.35 -19.57 -5.09
N PRO A 84 8.65 -20.33 -4.22
CA PRO A 84 8.49 -19.98 -2.82
C PRO A 84 9.86 -19.94 -2.13
N THR A 85 9.96 -19.19 -1.04
CA THR A 85 11.19 -19.18 -0.25
C THR A 85 11.53 -20.59 0.26
N PRO A 86 12.80 -21.05 0.18
CA PRO A 86 13.20 -22.38 0.64
C PRO A 86 12.94 -22.65 2.12
N TRP A 87 12.95 -21.61 2.95
CA TRP A 87 12.77 -21.70 4.41
C TRP A 87 11.30 -21.58 4.86
N HIS A 88 10.38 -21.24 3.95
CA HIS A 88 8.95 -21.21 4.23
C HIS A 88 8.17 -21.60 2.98
N VAL A 89 7.77 -22.87 2.91
CA VAL A 89 7.03 -23.41 1.77
C VAL A 89 5.55 -23.06 1.90
N PHE A 90 4.99 -22.50 0.83
CA PHE A 90 3.56 -22.19 0.72
C PHE A 90 3.07 -22.57 -0.69
N PRO A 91 1.76 -22.83 -0.86
CA PRO A 91 1.22 -23.10 -2.18
C PRO A 91 1.44 -21.92 -3.12
N HIS A 92 1.87 -22.19 -4.36
CA HIS A 92 1.92 -21.15 -5.37
C HIS A 92 0.55 -20.52 -5.56
N LYS A 93 0.52 -19.20 -5.79
CA LYS A 93 -0.70 -18.55 -6.26
C LYS A 93 -1.02 -19.15 -7.64
N PRO A 94 -2.15 -19.85 -7.83
CA PRO A 94 -2.59 -20.17 -9.17
C PRO A 94 -2.91 -18.84 -9.84
N PHE A 95 -2.16 -18.51 -10.88
CA PHE A 95 -2.54 -17.43 -11.78
C PHE A 95 -3.69 -17.94 -12.65
N ASP A 96 -4.70 -17.10 -12.90
CA ASP A 96 -5.97 -17.48 -13.53
C ASP A 96 -5.74 -18.51 -14.65
N GLU A 97 -6.33 -19.69 -14.50
CA GLU A 97 -6.21 -20.79 -15.48
C GLU A 97 -6.75 -20.38 -16.87
N GLU A 98 -7.58 -19.34 -16.91
CA GLU A 98 -8.14 -18.72 -18.10
C GLU A 98 -7.16 -17.74 -18.80
N GLU A 99 -6.09 -17.30 -18.12
CA GLU A 99 -5.11 -16.38 -18.70
C GLU A 99 -4.15 -17.15 -19.62
N SER A 100 -4.22 -16.88 -20.93
CA SER A 100 -3.27 -17.44 -21.89
C SER A 100 -1.84 -17.01 -21.58
N ARG A 101 -0.87 -17.86 -21.94
CA ARG A 101 0.57 -17.56 -21.78
C ARG A 101 0.95 -16.21 -22.38
N GLN A 102 0.36 -15.85 -23.53
CA GLN A 102 0.62 -14.57 -24.20
C GLN A 102 0.05 -13.37 -23.41
N GLN A 103 -1.15 -13.49 -22.84
CA GLN A 103 -1.73 -12.44 -22.00
C GLN A 103 -0.86 -12.19 -20.76
N ARG A 104 -0.39 -13.26 -20.12
CA ARG A 104 0.53 -13.14 -18.98
C ARG A 104 1.85 -12.49 -19.37
N ALA A 105 2.45 -12.93 -20.48
CA ALA A 105 3.70 -12.34 -20.97
C ALA A 105 3.54 -10.85 -21.29
N TYR A 106 2.44 -10.48 -21.95
CA TYR A 106 2.09 -9.09 -22.21
C TYR A 106 1.91 -8.29 -20.91
N LYS A 107 1.18 -8.82 -19.93
CA LYS A 107 0.98 -8.18 -18.62
C LYS A 107 2.30 -7.97 -17.88
N ILE A 108 3.18 -8.99 -17.85
CA ILE A 108 4.51 -8.88 -17.25
C ILE A 108 5.32 -7.77 -17.92
N LEU A 109 5.36 -7.73 -19.25
CA LEU A 109 6.11 -6.72 -19.99
C LEU A 109 5.54 -5.31 -19.80
N GLN A 110 4.22 -5.18 -19.94
CA GLN A 110 3.52 -3.92 -19.76
C GLN A 110 3.77 -3.37 -18.35
N CYS A 111 3.46 -4.16 -17.33
CA CYS A 111 3.51 -3.70 -15.95
C CYS A 111 4.93 -3.49 -15.43
N SER A 112 5.92 -4.26 -15.89
CA SER A 112 7.29 -4.19 -15.33
C SER A 112 8.25 -3.28 -16.11
N TYR A 113 8.05 -3.09 -17.43
CA TYR A 113 8.99 -2.33 -18.26
C TYR A 113 8.39 -1.05 -18.85
N LEU A 114 7.07 -0.99 -19.02
CA LEU A 114 6.41 0.10 -19.76
C LEU A 114 5.68 1.10 -18.87
N THR A 115 5.30 0.76 -17.64
CA THR A 115 4.51 1.65 -16.75
C THR A 115 5.31 2.83 -16.18
N CYS A 116 6.46 2.59 -15.57
CA CYS A 116 7.19 3.64 -14.83
C CYS A 116 7.80 4.71 -15.74
N ARG A 117 8.04 4.39 -17.02
CA ARG A 117 8.60 5.33 -18.00
C ARG A 117 7.64 6.48 -18.38
N TYR A 118 6.33 6.31 -18.21
CA TYR A 118 5.33 7.34 -18.56
C TYR A 118 4.88 8.21 -17.37
N ALA A 119 5.25 7.86 -16.13
CA ALA A 119 4.81 8.59 -14.92
C ALA A 119 5.72 9.78 -14.56
N ALA A 120 6.92 9.87 -15.16
CA ALA A 120 7.93 10.87 -14.80
C ALA A 120 7.56 12.33 -15.13
N GLU A 121 6.50 12.57 -15.91
CA GLU A 121 6.08 13.93 -16.32
C GLU A 121 5.10 14.61 -15.34
N ALA A 122 4.51 13.89 -14.38
CA ALA A 122 3.39 14.40 -13.57
C ALA A 122 3.75 14.97 -12.18
N LEU A 123 4.99 14.84 -11.70
CA LEU A 123 5.38 15.26 -10.35
C LEU A 123 6.27 16.51 -10.35
N GLY A 124 5.68 17.64 -10.76
CA GLY A 124 6.19 18.97 -10.44
C GLY A 124 6.06 19.23 -8.93
N GLY A 125 7.16 19.02 -8.20
CA GLY A 125 7.19 19.04 -6.74
C GLY A 125 6.87 20.41 -6.12
N ALA A 126 5.71 20.51 -5.46
CA ALA A 126 5.50 21.51 -4.43
C ALA A 126 6.23 21.08 -3.15
N ARG A 127 7.35 21.74 -2.85
CA ARG A 127 8.14 21.51 -1.63
C ARG A 127 7.33 21.95 -0.41
N ARG A 128 6.61 21.03 0.22
CA ARG A 128 5.84 21.32 1.44
C ARG A 128 6.81 21.42 2.61
N ARG A 129 7.06 22.64 3.09
CA ARG A 129 7.65 22.86 4.43
C ARG A 129 6.61 22.41 5.45
N THR A 130 6.82 21.25 6.06
CA THR A 130 6.13 20.87 7.29
C THR A 130 6.70 21.72 8.42
N GLY A 131 6.06 22.86 8.69
CA GLY A 131 6.18 23.51 9.99
C GLY A 131 5.44 22.64 10.99
N GLY A 132 6.18 21.89 11.82
CA GLY A 132 5.64 21.12 12.92
C GLY A 132 6.41 21.46 14.19
N GLY A 133 5.70 21.79 15.26
CA GLY A 133 6.30 21.97 16.59
C GLY A 133 7.09 20.73 17.00
N ARG A 134 8.01 20.90 17.96
CA ARG A 134 8.77 19.80 18.58
C ARG A 134 7.80 18.88 19.34
N GLU A 135 7.16 17.96 18.64
CA GLU A 135 6.67 16.73 19.27
C GLU A 135 7.86 15.83 19.58
N GLU A 136 7.88 15.25 20.77
CA GLU A 136 8.90 14.27 21.16
C GLU A 136 8.69 12.96 20.39
N CYS A 137 9.76 12.39 19.82
CA CYS A 137 9.67 11.13 19.09
C CYS A 137 9.12 10.01 20.00
N PRO A 138 8.14 9.20 19.56
CA PRO A 138 7.61 8.11 20.38
C PRO A 138 8.72 7.17 20.85
N LYS A 139 8.61 6.69 22.09
CA LYS A 139 9.65 5.89 22.75
C LYS A 139 10.10 4.65 21.96
N PHE A 140 9.23 4.07 21.15
CA PHE A 140 9.54 2.89 20.33
C PHE A 140 10.51 3.19 19.18
N PHE A 141 10.65 4.46 18.75
CA PHE A 141 11.66 4.84 17.73
C PHE A 141 13.08 4.55 18.20
N ARG A 142 13.32 4.52 19.52
CA ARG A 142 14.63 4.12 20.08
C ARG A 142 15.03 2.69 19.70
N ALA A 143 14.07 1.84 19.34
CA ALA A 143 14.36 0.50 18.83
C ALA A 143 15.17 0.53 17.54
N ILE A 144 15.02 1.55 16.69
CA ILE A 144 15.82 1.72 15.46
C ILE A 144 17.31 1.69 15.81
N HIS A 145 17.73 2.47 16.80
CA HIS A 145 19.14 2.51 17.22
C HIS A 145 19.62 1.17 17.76
N ARG A 146 18.77 0.45 18.50
CA ARG A 146 19.11 -0.88 19.03
C ARG A 146 19.24 -1.90 17.91
N ASP A 147 18.32 -1.90 16.97
CA ASP A 147 18.26 -2.87 15.88
C ASP A 147 19.39 -2.61 14.86
N LEU A 148 19.83 -1.36 14.70
CA LEU A 148 20.95 -0.97 13.83
C LEU A 148 22.33 -0.93 14.52
N ALA A 149 22.38 -1.03 15.85
CA ALA A 149 23.62 -1.01 16.63
C ALA A 149 24.71 -2.00 16.15
N PRO A 150 24.40 -3.22 15.68
CA PRO A 150 25.42 -4.17 15.23
C PRO A 150 26.34 -3.66 14.12
N TRP A 151 25.89 -2.66 13.34
CA TRP A 151 26.66 -2.09 12.23
C TRP A 151 27.18 -0.67 12.51
N SER A 152 27.01 -0.18 13.74
CA SER A 152 27.44 1.19 14.10
C SER A 152 28.94 1.40 13.90
N GLU A 153 29.76 0.41 14.28
CA GLU A 153 31.22 0.43 14.11
C GLU A 153 31.67 -0.29 12.83
N SER A 154 31.17 -1.50 12.58
CA SER A 154 31.59 -2.35 11.45
C SER A 154 31.12 -1.86 10.09
N ARG A 155 30.10 -0.98 10.06
CA ARG A 155 29.43 -0.48 8.86
C ARG A 155 28.74 -1.61 8.07
N ILE A 156 27.98 -1.24 7.04
CA ILE A 156 27.34 -2.18 6.12
C ILE A 156 28.06 -2.09 4.78
N SER A 157 28.81 -3.12 4.45
CA SER A 157 29.52 -3.23 3.17
C SER A 157 28.72 -3.99 2.11
N LYS A 158 29.15 -3.89 0.83
CA LYS A 158 28.56 -4.68 -0.26
C LYS A 158 28.58 -6.18 0.03
N ALA A 159 29.61 -6.65 0.75
CA ALA A 159 29.73 -8.06 1.14
C ALA A 159 28.65 -8.46 2.16
N HIS A 160 28.26 -7.57 3.08
CA HIS A 160 27.15 -7.82 4.01
C HIS A 160 25.83 -7.98 3.26
N VAL A 161 25.52 -7.05 2.37
CA VAL A 161 24.29 -7.11 1.56
C VAL A 161 24.28 -8.36 0.68
N ALA A 162 25.38 -8.67 -0.01
CA ALA A 162 25.50 -9.87 -0.83
C ALA A 162 25.36 -11.16 0.00
N ALA A 163 25.95 -11.21 1.20
CA ALA A 163 25.84 -12.37 2.09
C ALA A 163 24.43 -12.56 2.67
N ALA A 164 23.70 -11.46 2.89
CA ALA A 164 22.32 -11.46 3.37
C ALA A 164 21.32 -11.96 2.31
N GLN A 165 21.67 -11.91 1.02
CA GLN A 165 20.82 -12.37 -0.10
C GLN A 165 20.26 -13.78 0.10
N ARG A 166 21.05 -14.70 0.69
CA ARG A 166 20.63 -16.09 0.91
C ARG A 166 19.42 -16.24 1.85
N TYR A 167 19.06 -15.19 2.58
CA TYR A 167 17.93 -15.12 3.50
C TYR A 167 16.82 -14.19 3.00
N ALA A 168 16.99 -13.55 1.85
CA ALA A 168 16.09 -12.53 1.34
C ALA A 168 15.16 -13.09 0.27
N ALA A 169 13.91 -12.67 0.27
CA ALA A 169 12.98 -12.92 -0.83
C ALA A 169 13.21 -11.95 -1.99
N PHE A 170 13.61 -10.71 -1.69
CA PHE A 170 13.92 -9.69 -2.69
C PHE A 170 14.86 -8.62 -2.11
N ARG A 171 15.50 -7.87 -2.99
CA ARG A 171 16.34 -6.71 -2.66
C ARG A 171 15.68 -5.45 -3.16
N VAL A 172 15.62 -4.43 -2.30
CA VAL A 172 15.14 -3.08 -2.63
C VAL A 172 16.33 -2.15 -2.71
N VAL A 173 16.48 -1.44 -3.82
CA VAL A 173 17.48 -0.38 -3.98
C VAL A 173 16.76 0.91 -4.32
N ILE A 174 16.93 1.93 -3.49
CA ILE A 174 16.42 3.29 -3.75
C ILE A 174 17.61 4.11 -4.23
N VAL A 175 17.51 4.72 -5.41
CA VAL A 175 18.53 5.62 -5.96
C VAL A 175 17.85 6.77 -6.69
N GLU A 176 18.27 7.99 -6.40
CA GLU A 176 17.79 9.21 -7.08
C GLU A 176 16.25 9.34 -7.04
N GLY A 177 15.65 8.96 -5.91
CA GLY A 177 14.19 9.04 -5.71
C GLY A 177 13.38 7.94 -6.40
N LYS A 178 14.03 6.94 -7.02
CA LYS A 178 13.39 5.80 -7.68
C LYS A 178 13.61 4.52 -6.91
N VAL A 179 12.63 3.62 -6.96
CA VAL A 179 12.66 2.31 -6.29
C VAL A 179 12.93 1.23 -7.31
N PHE A 180 13.95 0.41 -7.08
CA PHE A 180 14.29 -0.76 -7.89
C PHE A 180 14.18 -2.02 -7.03
N VAL A 181 13.65 -3.09 -7.61
CA VAL A 181 13.48 -4.37 -6.92
C VAL A 181 14.08 -5.51 -7.73
N ASP A 182 14.93 -6.30 -7.08
CA ASP A 182 15.52 -7.52 -7.61
C ASP A 182 14.91 -8.72 -6.87
N TRP A 183 14.24 -9.60 -7.62
CA TRP A 183 13.42 -10.67 -7.07
C TRP A 183 14.19 -11.99 -6.99
N TYR A 184 14.15 -12.65 -5.83
CA TYR A 184 14.78 -13.97 -5.62
C TYR A 184 13.74 -15.07 -5.42
N TYR A 185 12.70 -14.78 -4.63
CA TYR A 185 11.64 -15.70 -4.29
C TYR A 185 10.28 -14.99 -4.21
N ALA A 186 9.21 -15.76 -4.37
CA ALA A 186 7.86 -15.31 -4.16
C ALA A 186 7.58 -15.10 -2.67
N CYS A 187 6.66 -14.18 -2.38
CA CYS A 187 6.13 -13.97 -1.04
C CYS A 187 4.78 -14.66 -0.88
N VAL A 188 4.50 -15.15 0.34
CA VAL A 188 3.19 -15.69 0.66
C VAL A 188 2.16 -14.55 0.57
N GLN A 189 1.04 -14.79 -0.11
CA GLN A 189 -0.04 -13.80 -0.29
C GLN A 189 0.47 -12.48 -0.91
N SER A 190 -0.29 -11.40 -0.77
CA SER A 190 -0.01 -10.07 -1.30
C SER A 190 1.06 -9.28 -0.56
N ARG A 191 1.81 -9.91 0.36
CA ARG A 191 2.72 -9.23 1.28
C ARG A 191 3.78 -8.37 0.58
N ALA A 192 4.41 -8.88 -0.46
CA ALA A 192 5.39 -8.11 -1.25
C ALA A 192 4.77 -6.85 -1.84
N MET A 193 3.56 -6.97 -2.40
CA MET A 193 2.85 -5.87 -3.03
C MET A 193 2.54 -4.74 -2.06
N PHE A 194 1.97 -5.06 -0.91
CA PHE A 194 1.60 -4.06 0.10
C PHE A 194 2.85 -3.44 0.76
N THR A 195 3.93 -4.20 0.95
CA THR A 195 5.21 -3.66 1.44
C THR A 195 5.84 -2.69 0.44
N LEU A 196 5.87 -3.03 -0.86
CA LEU A 196 6.35 -2.13 -1.90
C LEU A 196 5.43 -0.92 -2.08
N TRP A 197 4.11 -1.10 -1.96
CA TRP A 197 3.17 0.02 -1.91
C TRP A 197 3.54 0.98 -0.79
N GLY A 198 3.79 0.48 0.43
CA GLY A 198 4.25 1.28 1.54
C GLY A 198 5.52 2.08 1.25
N LEU A 199 6.53 1.46 0.63
CA LEU A 199 7.76 2.15 0.23
C LEU A 199 7.49 3.24 -0.83
N LEU A 200 6.64 2.98 -1.82
CA LEU A 200 6.28 3.98 -2.84
C LEU A 200 5.55 5.18 -2.23
N GLN A 201 4.64 4.93 -1.28
CA GLN A 201 3.94 6.00 -0.59
C GLN A 201 4.88 6.79 0.34
N LEU A 202 5.90 6.14 0.92
CA LEU A 202 6.99 6.83 1.63
C LEU A 202 7.72 7.80 0.69
N MET A 203 8.09 7.36 -0.52
CA MET A 203 8.76 8.20 -1.52
C MET A 203 7.92 9.43 -1.90
N ARG A 204 6.61 9.25 -2.07
CA ARG A 204 5.67 10.35 -2.36
C ARG A 204 5.50 11.32 -1.20
N ARG A 205 5.57 10.82 0.04
CA ARG A 205 5.39 11.62 1.24
C ARG A 205 6.62 12.45 1.60
N TYR A 206 7.80 11.94 1.28
CA TYR A 206 9.09 12.57 1.54
C TYR A 206 9.92 12.74 0.25
N PRO A 207 9.39 13.48 -0.75
CA PRO A 207 10.00 13.56 -2.08
C PRO A 207 11.39 14.21 -2.00
N GLY A 208 12.40 13.51 -2.53
CA GLY A 208 13.80 13.95 -2.50
C GLY A 208 14.46 13.96 -1.11
N MET A 209 13.78 13.45 -0.08
CA MET A 209 14.32 13.35 1.28
C MET A 209 14.72 11.92 1.66
N VAL A 210 14.07 10.90 1.08
CA VAL A 210 14.47 9.50 1.29
C VAL A 210 15.84 9.29 0.62
N PRO A 211 16.86 8.86 1.37
CA PRO A 211 18.21 8.72 0.84
C PRO A 211 18.36 7.51 -0.08
N ASP A 212 19.42 7.51 -0.88
CA ASP A 212 19.85 6.33 -1.61
C ASP A 212 20.17 5.21 -0.60
N VAL A 213 19.62 4.01 -0.80
CA VAL A 213 19.75 2.89 0.14
C VAL A 213 19.65 1.54 -0.57
N ASP A 214 20.31 0.51 0.00
CA ASP A 214 20.34 -0.86 -0.52
C ASP A 214 19.99 -1.88 0.58
N MET A 215 18.83 -2.53 0.46
CA MET A 215 18.21 -3.31 1.53
C MET A 215 17.82 -4.72 1.06
N MET A 216 18.21 -5.74 1.81
CA MET A 216 17.68 -7.09 1.68
C MET A 216 16.40 -7.22 2.49
N PHE A 217 15.35 -7.80 1.91
CA PHE A 217 14.05 -7.95 2.56
C PHE A 217 13.57 -9.39 2.49
N ASP A 218 13.01 -9.90 3.58
CA ASP A 218 12.20 -11.11 3.57
C ASP A 218 10.81 -10.89 4.18
N CYS A 219 9.82 -11.41 3.48
CA CYS A 219 8.40 -11.22 3.69
C CYS A 219 7.73 -12.39 4.44
N MET A 220 8.53 -13.34 4.94
CA MET A 220 8.04 -14.48 5.75
C MET A 220 7.99 -14.15 7.24
N ASP A 221 7.39 -15.04 8.01
CA ASP A 221 7.02 -14.80 9.41
C ASP A 221 8.19 -14.86 10.41
N LYS A 222 9.12 -15.81 10.29
CA LYS A 222 10.16 -16.01 11.32
C LYS A 222 11.44 -15.24 11.02
N PRO A 223 12.09 -14.64 12.04
CA PRO A 223 13.42 -14.10 11.87
C PRO A 223 14.42 -15.20 11.53
N SER A 224 15.50 -14.84 10.84
CA SER A 224 16.41 -15.79 10.20
C SER A 224 17.89 -15.57 10.50
N VAL A 225 18.29 -14.36 10.89
CA VAL A 225 19.71 -14.02 11.08
C VAL A 225 20.10 -14.21 12.54
N ASN A 226 20.49 -15.43 12.92
CA ASN A 226 20.88 -15.74 14.30
C ASN A 226 22.15 -14.97 14.72
N LYS A 227 22.15 -14.39 15.92
CA LYS A 227 23.26 -13.59 16.45
C LYS A 227 24.52 -14.39 16.73
N THR A 228 24.38 -15.62 17.20
CA THR A 228 25.52 -16.50 17.51
C THR A 228 26.22 -16.95 16.24
N GLU A 229 25.44 -17.33 15.22
CA GLU A 229 25.98 -17.80 13.93
C GLU A 229 26.65 -16.66 13.13
N HIS A 230 26.09 -15.45 13.21
CA HIS A 230 26.56 -14.27 12.45
C HIS A 230 27.31 -13.26 13.32
N GLN A 231 27.88 -13.67 14.46
CA GLN A 231 28.57 -12.76 15.38
C GLN A 231 29.74 -12.03 14.72
N ALA A 232 30.52 -12.73 13.88
CA ALA A 232 31.67 -12.16 13.20
C ALA A 232 31.29 -11.22 12.04
N MET A 233 30.10 -11.40 11.47
CA MET A 233 29.61 -10.63 10.34
C MET A 233 28.07 -10.53 10.40
N PRO A 234 27.51 -9.59 11.18
CA PRO A 234 26.07 -9.42 11.29
C PRO A 234 25.45 -9.11 9.93
N LEU A 235 24.41 -9.83 9.52
CA LEU A 235 23.79 -9.66 8.20
C LEU A 235 22.53 -8.77 8.28
N PRO A 236 22.46 -7.66 7.53
CA PRO A 236 21.29 -6.79 7.56
C PRO A 236 20.16 -7.38 6.72
N LEU A 237 19.07 -7.78 7.38
CA LEU A 237 17.88 -8.31 6.72
C LEU A 237 16.63 -7.63 7.28
N PHE A 238 15.88 -6.91 6.44
CA PHE A 238 14.60 -6.33 6.81
C PHE A 238 13.51 -7.39 6.83
N ARG A 239 12.71 -7.38 7.89
CA ARG A 239 11.60 -8.29 8.13
C ARG A 239 10.49 -7.59 8.91
N TYR A 240 9.42 -8.29 9.23
CA TYR A 240 8.32 -7.73 10.00
C TYR A 240 8.45 -7.93 11.52
N CYS A 241 9.31 -8.85 11.97
CA CYS A 241 9.64 -9.04 13.39
C CYS A 241 11.09 -9.49 13.60
N THR A 242 11.51 -9.52 14.87
CA THR A 242 12.78 -10.10 15.33
C THR A 242 12.62 -10.74 16.72
N THR A 243 13.68 -11.33 17.26
CA THR A 243 13.79 -11.71 18.68
C THR A 243 15.10 -11.18 19.27
N LYS A 244 15.34 -11.43 20.57
CA LYS A 244 16.60 -11.03 21.22
C LYS A 244 17.83 -11.72 20.61
N GLU A 245 17.63 -12.88 20.01
CA GLU A 245 18.64 -13.78 19.43
C GLU A 245 18.89 -13.52 17.94
N HIS A 246 18.21 -12.54 17.33
CA HIS A 246 18.25 -12.30 15.89
C HIS A 246 18.67 -10.87 15.52
N PHE A 247 19.38 -10.72 14.39
CA PHE A 247 19.80 -9.43 13.83
C PHE A 247 18.78 -8.82 12.86
N ASP A 248 17.71 -9.55 12.51
CA ASP A 248 16.66 -9.09 11.60
C ASP A 248 16.10 -7.73 12.04
N ILE A 249 15.94 -6.83 11.06
CA ILE A 249 15.57 -5.41 11.22
C ILE A 249 14.05 -5.27 11.03
N PRO A 250 13.28 -4.98 12.08
CA PRO A 250 11.82 -4.95 12.02
C PRO A 250 11.29 -3.70 11.33
N PHE A 251 10.50 -3.94 10.29
CA PHE A 251 9.83 -3.00 9.41
C PHE A 251 8.31 -3.12 9.60
N PRO A 252 7.52 -2.04 9.43
CA PRO A 252 6.06 -2.13 9.49
C PRO A 252 5.51 -3.20 8.53
N ASP A 253 4.63 -4.06 9.05
CA ASP A 253 4.07 -5.15 8.25
C ASP A 253 3.14 -4.65 7.13
N TRP A 254 2.91 -5.51 6.14
CA TRP A 254 2.09 -5.19 4.97
C TRP A 254 0.65 -4.78 5.34
N SER A 255 0.13 -5.27 6.47
CA SER A 255 -1.27 -5.12 6.84
C SER A 255 -1.64 -3.71 7.30
N PHE A 256 -0.67 -2.81 7.50
CA PHE A 256 -0.97 -1.39 7.68
C PHE A 256 -1.61 -0.76 6.43
N TRP A 257 -1.28 -1.26 5.25
CA TRP A 257 -1.88 -0.84 3.98
C TRP A 257 -3.06 -1.71 3.56
N GLY A 258 -3.26 -2.85 4.21
CA GLY A 258 -4.40 -3.75 3.98
C GLY A 258 -3.96 -5.21 3.91
N TRP A 259 -4.95 -6.10 4.02
CA TRP A 259 -4.76 -7.53 3.82
C TRP A 259 -5.94 -8.07 3.03
N SER A 260 -5.81 -8.02 1.70
CA SER A 260 -6.91 -8.33 0.78
C SER A 260 -7.38 -9.77 0.94
N GLU A 261 -6.51 -10.73 1.21
CA GLU A 261 -6.87 -12.15 1.33
C GLU A 261 -7.91 -12.44 2.42
N ILE A 262 -7.98 -11.62 3.47
CA ILE A 262 -8.86 -11.83 4.63
C ILE A 262 -9.74 -10.63 4.98
N ASN A 263 -9.98 -9.72 4.02
CA ASN A 263 -10.86 -8.55 4.18
C ASN A 263 -10.43 -7.56 5.27
N ILE A 264 -9.14 -7.46 5.62
CA ILE A 264 -8.67 -6.39 6.51
C ILE A 264 -8.39 -5.14 5.70
N ARG A 265 -9.04 -4.03 6.07
CA ARG A 265 -8.88 -2.74 5.41
C ARG A 265 -7.57 -2.04 5.80
N PRO A 266 -7.16 -1.01 5.06
CA PRO A 266 -6.03 -0.17 5.46
C PRO A 266 -6.22 0.39 6.87
N TRP A 267 -5.11 0.56 7.59
CA TRP A 267 -5.11 0.94 9.01
C TRP A 267 -5.87 2.24 9.30
N GLN A 268 -5.82 3.19 8.37
CA GLN A 268 -6.51 4.48 8.48
C GLN A 268 -8.04 4.36 8.54
N GLU A 269 -8.61 3.25 8.05
CA GLU A 269 -10.05 2.96 8.18
C GLU A 269 -10.33 1.92 9.26
N GLU A 270 -9.46 0.91 9.37
CA GLU A 270 -9.69 -0.22 10.27
C GLU A 270 -9.60 0.19 11.75
N PHE A 271 -8.64 1.05 12.12
CA PHE A 271 -8.54 1.55 13.50
C PHE A 271 -9.80 2.35 13.92
N PRO A 272 -10.25 3.39 13.18
CA PRO A 272 -11.47 4.10 13.53
C PRO A 272 -12.72 3.22 13.60
N ASP A 273 -12.85 2.21 12.72
CA ASP A 273 -14.00 1.29 12.76
C ASP A 273 -13.96 0.40 14.01
N ILE A 274 -12.79 -0.16 14.37
CA ILE A 274 -12.63 -0.92 15.61
C ILE A 274 -12.93 -0.05 16.84
N LYS A 275 -12.39 1.17 16.88
CA LYS A 275 -12.61 2.12 17.98
C LYS A 275 -14.08 2.51 18.10
N ARG A 276 -14.79 2.68 16.99
CA ARG A 276 -16.24 2.94 16.97
C ARG A 276 -17.04 1.71 17.43
N GLY A 277 -16.72 0.53 16.93
CA GLY A 277 -17.34 -0.74 17.34
C GLY A 277 -17.17 -1.01 18.84
N SER A 278 -15.99 -0.71 19.38
CA SER A 278 -15.70 -0.78 20.82
C SER A 278 -16.66 0.08 21.68
N ARG A 279 -17.13 1.21 21.16
CA ARG A 279 -18.04 2.14 21.86
C ARG A 279 -19.51 1.71 21.83
N SER A 280 -19.86 0.67 21.08
CA SER A 280 -21.23 0.12 21.06
C SER A 280 -21.69 -0.37 22.44
N VAL A 281 -20.73 -0.78 23.29
CA VAL A 281 -20.97 -1.20 24.67
C VAL A 281 -19.93 -0.53 25.57
N THR A 282 -20.40 0.19 26.60
CA THR A 282 -19.53 0.82 27.60
C THR A 282 -18.64 -0.22 28.27
N TRP A 283 -17.41 0.14 28.66
CA TRP A 283 -16.46 -0.82 29.24
C TRP A 283 -17.06 -1.60 30.42
N LYS A 284 -17.77 -0.91 31.32
CA LYS A 284 -18.48 -1.51 32.46
C LYS A 284 -19.49 -2.60 32.05
N ASN A 285 -20.13 -2.47 30.89
CA ASN A 285 -21.16 -3.40 30.40
C ASN A 285 -20.61 -4.49 29.47
N LYS A 286 -19.32 -4.45 29.12
CA LYS A 286 -18.66 -5.54 28.39
C LYS A 286 -18.64 -6.82 29.23
N LEU A 287 -18.60 -7.97 28.56
CA LEU A 287 -18.54 -9.29 29.20
C LEU A 287 -17.30 -9.39 30.12
N PRO A 288 -17.46 -9.83 31.38
CA PRO A 288 -16.42 -9.73 32.40
C PRO A 288 -15.37 -10.86 32.36
N TRP A 289 -15.20 -11.52 31.23
CA TRP A 289 -14.18 -12.56 31.04
C TRP A 289 -13.30 -12.25 29.83
N ALA A 290 -12.16 -12.93 29.75
CA ALA A 290 -11.22 -12.80 28.65
C ALA A 290 -11.69 -13.51 27.40
N TYR A 291 -11.36 -12.95 26.23
CA TYR A 291 -11.74 -13.50 24.96
C TYR A 291 -10.57 -13.62 24.00
N TRP A 292 -10.49 -14.77 23.33
CA TRP A 292 -9.60 -15.00 22.21
C TRP A 292 -10.35 -15.65 21.06
N LYS A 293 -10.06 -15.22 19.82
CA LYS A 293 -10.47 -15.94 18.60
C LYS A 293 -9.28 -16.05 17.67
N GLY A 294 -8.92 -17.27 17.29
CA GLY A 294 -7.77 -17.47 16.42
C GLY A 294 -7.57 -18.91 15.97
N ASN A 295 -6.68 -19.09 15.01
CA ASN A 295 -6.33 -20.41 14.51
C ASN A 295 -5.19 -21.00 15.35
N PRO A 296 -5.39 -22.13 16.06
CA PRO A 296 -4.34 -22.85 16.77
C PRO A 296 -3.43 -23.66 15.84
N ASP A 297 -3.88 -23.99 14.63
CA ASP A 297 -3.19 -24.86 13.66
C ASP A 297 -2.16 -24.07 12.82
N VAL A 298 -1.30 -23.32 13.51
CA VAL A 298 -0.26 -22.46 12.91
C VAL A 298 1.13 -22.77 13.47
N ALA A 299 1.33 -24.01 13.92
CA ALA A 299 2.55 -24.47 14.60
C ALA A 299 2.97 -23.56 15.77
N SER A 300 1.99 -23.12 16.57
CA SER A 300 2.18 -22.29 17.77
C SER A 300 1.81 -23.08 19.02
N PRO A 301 2.79 -23.59 19.78
CA PRO A 301 2.52 -24.34 21.00
C PRO A 301 1.65 -23.56 22.00
N ILE A 302 1.85 -22.25 22.08
CA ILE A 302 1.10 -21.40 23.01
C ILE A 302 -0.38 -21.28 22.64
N ARG A 303 -0.72 -21.29 21.34
CA ARG A 303 -2.13 -21.30 20.92
C ARG A 303 -2.77 -22.65 21.14
N THR A 304 -2.03 -23.75 20.96
CA THR A 304 -2.50 -25.10 21.29
C THR A 304 -2.82 -25.19 22.78
N GLU A 305 -1.93 -24.70 23.64
CA GLU A 305 -2.15 -24.70 25.09
C GLU A 305 -3.32 -23.78 25.50
N LEU A 306 -3.47 -22.62 24.86
CA LEU A 306 -4.54 -21.67 25.17
C LEU A 306 -5.95 -22.28 25.01
N ILE A 307 -6.14 -23.27 24.12
CA ILE A 307 -7.42 -23.97 23.97
C ILE A 307 -7.86 -24.64 25.29
N ASN A 308 -6.93 -25.10 26.11
CA ASN A 308 -7.21 -25.74 27.41
C ASN A 308 -7.78 -24.76 28.44
N CYS A 309 -7.71 -23.44 28.18
CA CYS A 309 -8.24 -22.40 29.04
C CYS A 309 -9.71 -22.04 28.75
N ASN A 310 -10.40 -22.76 27.83
CA ASN A 310 -11.77 -22.44 27.41
C ASN A 310 -12.84 -22.81 28.44
N ASP A 311 -12.89 -22.09 29.57
CA ASP A 311 -13.94 -22.20 30.58
C ASP A 311 -14.11 -20.86 31.29
N SER A 312 -15.21 -20.16 30.98
CA SER A 312 -15.49 -18.84 31.53
C SER A 312 -15.76 -18.85 33.04
N ARG A 313 -16.15 -19.98 33.63
CA ARG A 313 -16.38 -20.12 35.08
C ARG A 313 -15.11 -20.49 35.82
N LYS A 314 -14.32 -21.42 35.26
CA LYS A 314 -13.10 -21.92 35.91
C LYS A 314 -11.94 -20.95 35.75
N TRP A 315 -11.73 -20.45 34.53
CA TRP A 315 -10.56 -19.66 34.14
C TRP A 315 -10.88 -18.21 33.79
N GLY A 316 -12.16 -17.85 33.70
CA GLY A 316 -12.54 -16.50 33.27
C GLY A 316 -12.15 -16.24 31.81
N ALA A 317 -12.18 -17.25 30.95
CA ALA A 317 -11.80 -17.11 29.54
C ALA A 317 -12.73 -17.87 28.58
N GLU A 318 -12.97 -17.26 27.42
CA GLU A 318 -13.70 -17.80 26.28
C GLU A 318 -12.75 -17.84 25.08
N ILE A 319 -12.48 -19.05 24.58
CA ILE A 319 -11.46 -19.31 23.55
C ILE A 319 -12.16 -19.92 22.33
N MET A 320 -12.17 -19.17 21.24
CA MET A 320 -12.85 -19.51 20.00
C MET A 320 -11.84 -19.94 18.92
N ARG A 321 -12.03 -21.13 18.35
CA ARG A 321 -11.23 -21.58 17.20
C ARG A 321 -11.66 -20.83 15.94
N GLN A 322 -10.71 -20.27 15.21
CA GLN A 322 -10.94 -19.68 13.89
C GLN A 322 -10.58 -20.71 12.80
N ASP A 323 -11.57 -21.15 12.05
CA ASP A 323 -11.37 -21.88 10.79
C ASP A 323 -11.29 -20.87 9.64
N TRP A 324 -10.14 -20.80 8.97
CA TRP A 324 -9.93 -19.89 7.84
C TRP A 324 -10.60 -20.38 6.55
N GLY A 325 -10.73 -21.70 6.35
CA GLY A 325 -11.41 -22.27 5.20
C GLY A 325 -12.91 -22.01 5.25
N GLU A 326 -13.52 -22.14 6.43
CA GLU A 326 -14.92 -21.75 6.64
C GLU A 326 -15.12 -20.24 6.50
N ALA A 327 -14.24 -19.43 7.11
CA ALA A 327 -14.32 -17.98 6.98
C ALA A 327 -14.22 -17.52 5.51
N ALA A 328 -13.32 -18.12 4.73
CA ALA A 328 -13.19 -17.83 3.31
C ALA A 328 -14.46 -18.19 2.53
N ARG A 329 -15.04 -19.38 2.75
CA ARG A 329 -16.31 -19.81 2.12
C ARG A 329 -17.47 -18.87 2.46
N ASN A 330 -17.48 -18.30 3.67
CA ASN A 330 -18.49 -17.35 4.13
C ASN A 330 -18.15 -15.88 3.83
N GLY A 331 -17.09 -15.61 3.06
CA GLY A 331 -16.67 -14.25 2.68
C GLY A 331 -16.23 -13.38 3.86
N PHE A 332 -15.75 -14.01 4.94
CA PHE A 332 -15.28 -13.37 6.18
C PHE A 332 -16.33 -12.52 6.92
N LYS A 333 -17.64 -12.69 6.63
CA LYS A 333 -18.72 -11.88 7.22
C LYS A 333 -18.75 -11.91 8.75
N GLN A 334 -18.29 -12.98 9.38
CA GLN A 334 -18.22 -13.16 10.84
C GLN A 334 -16.84 -12.85 11.45
N SER A 335 -15.93 -12.25 10.66
CA SER A 335 -14.55 -11.94 11.07
C SER A 335 -14.29 -10.45 11.21
N LYS A 336 -15.33 -9.61 11.10
CA LYS A 336 -15.20 -8.16 11.26
C LYS A 336 -14.63 -7.84 12.65
N LEU A 337 -13.56 -7.07 12.69
CA LEU A 337 -12.82 -6.81 13.93
C LEU A 337 -13.58 -5.89 14.89
N SER A 338 -14.36 -4.94 14.37
CA SER A 338 -15.21 -4.03 15.16
C SER A 338 -16.21 -4.76 16.07
N ASP A 339 -16.61 -5.96 15.68
CA ASP A 339 -17.65 -6.73 16.37
C ASP A 339 -17.05 -7.63 17.48
N GLN A 340 -15.72 -7.66 17.60
CA GLN A 340 -14.99 -8.51 18.54
C GLN A 340 -14.51 -7.77 19.80
N CYS A 341 -15.06 -6.59 20.08
CA CYS A 341 -14.66 -5.73 21.21
C CYS A 341 -15.66 -5.75 22.40
N ASN A 342 -16.49 -6.79 22.52
CA ASN A 342 -17.55 -6.88 23.54
C ASN A 342 -17.10 -7.49 24.89
N HIS A 343 -15.82 -7.82 25.04
CA HIS A 343 -15.26 -8.39 26.27
C HIS A 343 -14.35 -7.38 26.95
N ARG A 344 -14.33 -7.36 28.30
CA ARG A 344 -13.45 -6.47 29.08
C ARG A 344 -11.98 -6.77 28.83
N TYR A 345 -11.64 -8.03 28.53
CA TYR A 345 -10.28 -8.48 28.31
C TYR A 345 -10.15 -9.21 26.97
N LYS A 346 -9.07 -8.94 26.24
CA LYS A 346 -8.75 -9.55 24.94
C LYS A 346 -7.38 -10.18 25.02
N ILE A 347 -7.27 -11.47 24.69
CA ILE A 347 -6.01 -12.19 24.78
C ILE A 347 -5.23 -12.03 23.48
N TYR A 348 -3.93 -11.76 23.59
CA TYR A 348 -2.98 -11.86 22.49
C TYR A 348 -2.12 -13.11 22.67
N ALA A 349 -2.04 -13.90 21.59
CA ALA A 349 -1.22 -15.11 21.51
C ALA A 349 -0.49 -15.14 20.17
N GLU A 350 0.83 -15.35 20.21
CA GLU A 350 1.68 -15.44 19.02
C GLU A 350 1.26 -16.61 18.12
N GLY A 351 1.40 -16.40 16.82
CA GLY A 351 1.08 -17.42 15.80
C GLY A 351 2.33 -18.22 15.46
N TYR A 352 2.54 -18.47 14.17
CA TYR A 352 3.78 -19.05 13.67
C TYR A 352 5.01 -18.19 14.03
N ALA A 353 4.83 -16.87 14.11
CA ALA A 353 5.75 -15.89 14.70
C ALA A 353 4.94 -14.79 15.44
N TRP A 354 5.35 -13.52 15.35
CA TRP A 354 4.50 -12.40 15.81
C TRP A 354 3.11 -12.48 15.13
N SER A 355 2.07 -12.06 15.85
CA SER A 355 0.71 -12.05 15.29
C SER A 355 0.28 -10.62 14.98
N VAL A 356 -0.11 -10.41 13.73
CA VAL A 356 -0.66 -9.14 13.22
C VAL A 356 -1.86 -8.65 14.06
N SER A 357 -2.55 -9.56 14.76
CA SER A 357 -3.70 -9.26 15.62
C SER A 357 -3.42 -8.33 16.80
N LEU A 358 -2.15 -8.12 17.20
CA LEU A 358 -1.82 -7.31 18.37
C LEU A 358 -2.42 -5.90 18.31
N LYS A 359 -2.20 -5.19 17.19
CA LYS A 359 -2.71 -3.82 17.01
C LYS A 359 -4.23 -3.76 17.02
N TYR A 360 -4.90 -4.76 16.45
CA TYR A 360 -6.37 -4.84 16.46
C TYR A 360 -6.93 -5.12 17.86
N ILE A 361 -6.27 -5.97 18.64
CA ILE A 361 -6.63 -6.26 20.04
C ILE A 361 -6.51 -5.01 20.90
N LEU A 362 -5.38 -4.29 20.81
CA LEU A 362 -5.15 -3.05 21.55
C LEU A 362 -6.15 -1.95 21.16
N SER A 363 -6.65 -1.98 19.92
CA SER A 363 -7.62 -1.01 19.41
C SER A 363 -9.03 -1.14 20.02
N CYS A 364 -9.36 -2.26 20.68
CA CYS A 364 -10.69 -2.46 21.26
C CYS A 364 -10.96 -1.64 22.52
N GLY A 365 -9.95 -1.04 23.17
CA GLY A 365 -10.12 -0.40 24.49
C GLY A 365 -10.41 -1.39 25.64
N SER A 366 -10.48 -2.69 25.33
CA SER A 366 -10.40 -3.78 26.28
C SER A 366 -8.99 -3.87 26.87
N VAL A 367 -8.85 -4.47 28.04
CA VAL A 367 -7.53 -4.80 28.58
C VAL A 367 -6.91 -5.90 27.71
N ALA A 368 -5.80 -5.59 27.05
CA ALA A 368 -5.04 -6.59 26.31
C ALA A 368 -4.28 -7.49 27.31
N LEU A 369 -4.60 -8.77 27.34
CA LEU A 369 -3.86 -9.80 28.05
C LEU A 369 -2.83 -10.39 27.08
N ILE A 370 -1.59 -9.91 27.12
CA ILE A 370 -0.52 -10.34 26.21
C ILE A 370 0.22 -11.49 26.88
N ILE A 371 0.08 -12.69 26.32
CA ILE A 371 0.93 -13.83 26.70
C ILE A 371 2.36 -13.46 26.32
N SER A 372 3.29 -13.58 27.28
CA SER A 372 4.66 -13.07 27.15
C SER A 372 5.26 -13.38 25.76
N PRO A 373 5.47 -12.36 24.91
CA PRO A 373 5.83 -12.57 23.52
C PRO A 373 7.31 -12.96 23.39
N GLN A 374 7.62 -13.80 22.41
CA GLN A 374 8.98 -14.10 21.98
C GLN A 374 9.44 -13.15 20.86
N TYR A 375 8.50 -12.69 20.04
CA TYR A 375 8.76 -11.86 18.87
C TYR A 375 8.44 -10.40 19.18
N GLU A 376 9.27 -9.53 18.60
CA GLU A 376 9.08 -8.09 18.67
C GLU A 376 8.87 -7.54 17.26
N ASP A 377 7.77 -6.82 17.04
CA ASP A 377 7.59 -5.95 15.88
C ASP A 377 8.05 -4.51 16.22
N PHE A 378 7.92 -3.60 15.26
CA PHE A 378 8.45 -2.24 15.43
C PHE A 378 7.76 -1.42 16.54
N PHE A 379 6.46 -1.61 16.76
CA PHE A 379 5.68 -0.77 17.69
C PHE A 379 5.50 -1.43 19.07
N SER A 380 5.54 -2.76 19.16
CA SER A 380 5.34 -3.49 20.40
C SER A 380 6.39 -3.13 21.47
N ARG A 381 7.56 -2.64 21.06
CA ARG A 381 8.63 -2.11 21.91
C ARG A 381 8.27 -0.82 22.65
N GLY A 382 7.18 -0.18 22.26
CA GLY A 382 6.59 0.96 22.97
C GLY A 382 5.58 0.56 24.05
N LEU A 383 5.19 -0.72 24.13
CA LEU A 383 4.22 -1.20 25.11
C LEU A 383 4.87 -1.41 26.47
N ILE A 384 4.22 -0.90 27.52
CA ILE A 384 4.68 -1.03 28.89
C ILE A 384 3.70 -1.94 29.66
N PRO A 385 4.18 -3.05 30.26
CA PRO A 385 3.36 -3.93 31.10
C PRO A 385 2.70 -3.17 32.25
N ASN A 386 1.47 -3.52 32.59
CA ASN A 386 0.61 -2.88 33.60
C ASN A 386 0.25 -1.41 33.31
N HIS A 387 0.76 -0.85 32.20
CA HIS A 387 0.40 0.47 31.73
C HIS A 387 -0.48 0.39 30.48
N ASN A 388 -0.01 -0.23 29.39
CA ASN A 388 -0.78 -0.38 28.14
C ASN A 388 -1.50 -1.72 28.03
N PHE A 389 -1.03 -2.74 28.76
CA PHE A 389 -1.52 -4.11 28.68
C PHE A 389 -1.20 -4.88 29.97
N TRP A 390 -1.78 -6.07 30.12
CA TRP A 390 -1.47 -7.00 31.20
C TRP A 390 -0.64 -8.17 30.68
N LEU A 391 0.51 -8.43 31.31
CA LEU A 391 1.40 -9.52 30.90
C LEU A 391 0.90 -10.86 31.49
N VAL A 392 0.78 -11.88 30.65
CA VAL A 392 0.36 -13.23 31.04
C VAL A 392 1.56 -14.18 30.98
N ASP A 393 1.75 -14.97 32.03
CA ASP A 393 2.82 -15.96 32.14
C ASP A 393 2.50 -17.19 31.29
N PRO A 394 3.30 -17.52 30.25
CA PRO A 394 3.06 -18.68 29.41
C PRO A 394 3.28 -20.01 30.15
N LEU A 395 4.06 -20.04 31.23
CA LEU A 395 4.32 -21.27 32.01
C LEU A 395 3.18 -21.61 32.98
N ASN A 396 2.32 -20.63 33.29
CA ASN A 396 1.17 -20.79 34.17
C ASN A 396 -0.08 -20.18 33.52
N LEU A 397 -0.34 -20.56 32.26
CA LEU A 397 -1.20 -19.84 31.33
C LEU A 397 -2.63 -19.58 31.85
N CYS A 398 -3.44 -20.63 32.05
CA CYS A 398 -4.84 -20.44 32.44
C CYS A 398 -4.99 -19.79 33.84
N PRO A 399 -4.21 -20.17 34.87
CA PRO A 399 -4.22 -19.48 36.15
C PRO A 399 -3.77 -18.01 36.06
N SER A 400 -2.80 -17.67 35.21
CA SER A 400 -2.36 -16.29 34.99
C SER A 400 -3.44 -15.44 34.31
N ILE A 401 -4.15 -15.99 33.31
CA ILE A 401 -5.33 -15.35 32.69
C ILE A 401 -6.41 -15.12 33.74
N LYS A 402 -6.73 -16.16 34.53
CA LYS A 402 -7.73 -16.08 35.59
C LYS A 402 -7.41 -14.96 36.58
N TYR A 403 -6.17 -14.91 37.05
CA TYR A 403 -5.72 -13.88 37.99
C TYR A 403 -5.91 -12.47 37.42
N ALA A 404 -5.54 -12.24 36.15
CA ALA A 404 -5.73 -10.96 35.49
C ALA A 404 -7.19 -10.53 35.41
N VAL A 405 -8.08 -11.48 35.07
CA VAL A 405 -9.53 -11.26 34.95
C VAL A 405 -10.17 -10.99 36.31
N GLU A 406 -9.84 -11.79 37.33
CA GLU A 406 -10.34 -11.61 38.69
C GLU A 406 -9.89 -10.26 39.26
N TRP A 407 -8.62 -9.91 39.11
CA TRP A 407 -8.09 -8.61 39.53
C TRP A 407 -8.79 -7.47 38.82
N GLY A 408 -8.92 -7.51 37.48
CA GLY A 408 -9.52 -6.42 36.72
C GLY A 408 -11.01 -6.22 37.02
N ASN A 409 -11.72 -7.29 37.37
CA ASN A 409 -13.13 -7.21 37.75
C ASN A 409 -13.32 -6.63 39.15
N GLN A 410 -12.32 -6.75 40.03
CA GLN A 410 -12.28 -6.10 41.34
C GLN A 410 -11.79 -4.64 41.25
N HIS A 411 -11.05 -4.28 40.18
CA HIS A 411 -10.45 -2.97 39.96
C HIS A 411 -10.89 -2.38 38.60
N PRO A 412 -12.20 -2.13 38.40
CA PRO A 412 -12.73 -1.80 37.09
C PRO A 412 -12.20 -0.49 36.51
N VAL A 413 -11.94 0.52 37.35
CA VAL A 413 -11.45 1.84 36.91
C VAL A 413 -10.01 1.71 36.40
N GLU A 414 -9.17 0.99 37.14
CA GLU A 414 -7.77 0.75 36.80
C GLU A 414 -7.66 -0.13 35.55
N ALA A 415 -8.47 -1.19 35.46
CA ALA A 415 -8.54 -2.07 34.30
C ALA A 415 -8.99 -1.30 33.04
N GLU A 416 -10.07 -0.53 33.11
CA GLU A 416 -10.50 0.33 32.01
C GLU A 416 -9.40 1.29 31.56
N ALA A 417 -8.69 1.90 32.52
CA ALA A 417 -7.59 2.80 32.22
C ALA A 417 -6.41 2.10 31.49
N ILE A 418 -6.10 0.84 31.81
CA ILE A 418 -5.09 0.06 31.07
C ILE A 418 -5.54 -0.15 29.62
N GLY A 419 -6.77 -0.63 29.41
CA GLY A 419 -7.32 -0.86 28.07
C GLY A 419 -7.38 0.42 27.23
N LYS A 420 -7.80 1.53 27.85
CA LYS A 420 -7.81 2.85 27.23
C LYS A 420 -6.41 3.30 26.79
N ARG A 421 -5.38 3.15 27.64
CA ARG A 421 -4.00 3.51 27.27
C ARG A 421 -3.43 2.63 26.14
N GLY A 422 -3.87 1.38 26.03
CA GLY A 422 -3.57 0.54 24.87
C GLY A 422 -4.19 1.08 23.58
N GLN A 423 -5.47 1.46 23.62
CA GLN A 423 -6.18 2.06 22.48
C GLN A 423 -5.63 3.43 22.08
N ASP A 424 -5.30 4.29 23.06
CA ASP A 424 -4.73 5.62 22.83
C ASP A 424 -3.34 5.52 22.16
N LEU A 425 -2.53 4.50 22.50
CA LEU A 425 -1.28 4.23 21.78
C LEU A 425 -1.55 3.86 20.31
N MET A 426 -2.54 3.02 20.04
CA MET A 426 -2.90 2.64 18.66
C MET A 426 -3.41 3.84 17.86
N GLU A 427 -4.14 4.77 18.50
CA GLU A 427 -4.54 6.04 17.89
C GLU A 427 -3.33 6.91 17.49
N SER A 428 -2.32 6.96 18.35
CA SER A 428 -1.08 7.69 18.07
C SER A 428 -0.23 7.06 16.95
N LEU A 429 -0.43 5.75 16.71
CA LEU A 429 0.24 4.98 15.65
C LEU A 429 -0.50 5.12 14.30
N ASN A 430 -0.89 6.33 13.92
CA ASN A 430 -1.53 6.58 12.63
C ASN A 430 -0.55 6.43 11.45
N MET A 431 -1.05 6.50 10.21
CA MET A 431 -0.22 6.35 9.00
C MET A 431 0.93 7.36 8.92
N ASN A 432 0.76 8.60 9.41
CA ASN A 432 1.85 9.58 9.44
C ASN A 432 3.00 9.06 10.32
N ARG A 433 2.68 8.56 11.52
CA ARG A 433 3.66 8.01 12.46
C ARG A 433 4.37 6.77 11.92
N ILE A 434 3.66 5.92 11.18
CA ILE A 434 4.23 4.75 10.51
C ILE A 434 5.26 5.17 9.45
N TYR A 435 4.93 6.15 8.61
CA TYR A 435 5.89 6.65 7.62
C TYR A 435 7.04 7.44 8.22
N GLU A 436 6.82 8.16 9.33
CA GLU A 436 7.92 8.76 10.11
C GLU A 436 8.89 7.67 10.58
N TYR A 437 8.39 6.57 11.16
CA TYR A 437 9.22 5.45 11.58
C TYR A 437 10.00 4.85 10.40
N MET A 438 9.32 4.56 9.28
CA MET A 438 9.98 4.06 8.06
C MET A 438 11.06 5.01 7.54
N PHE A 439 10.77 6.31 7.50
CA PHE A 439 11.71 7.34 7.06
C PHE A 439 12.96 7.35 7.95
N HIS A 440 12.79 7.36 9.27
CA HIS A 440 13.90 7.35 10.22
C HIS A 440 14.71 6.06 10.14
N LEU A 441 14.06 4.90 10.07
CA LEU A 441 14.71 3.60 9.95
C LEU A 441 15.57 3.52 8.68
N ILE A 442 14.99 3.85 7.53
CA ILE A 442 15.71 3.82 6.24
C ILE A 442 16.84 4.87 6.23
N SER A 443 16.58 6.06 6.77
CA SER A 443 17.60 7.11 6.85
C SER A 443 18.78 6.70 7.71
N ASP A 444 18.55 6.14 8.89
CA ASP A 444 19.63 5.72 9.77
C ASP A 444 20.36 4.48 9.23
N TYR A 445 19.64 3.54 8.62
CA TYR A 445 20.25 2.39 7.94
C TYR A 445 21.14 2.82 6.77
N SER A 446 20.69 3.77 5.92
CA SER A 446 21.47 4.26 4.77
C SER A 446 22.81 4.87 5.21
N LYS A 447 22.82 5.58 6.36
CA LYS A 447 24.04 6.17 6.94
C LYS A 447 25.03 5.13 7.40
N LEU A 448 24.68 3.85 7.52
CA LEU A 448 25.58 2.77 7.90
C LEU A 448 26.25 2.12 6.69
N GLN A 449 25.73 2.34 5.48
CA GLN A 449 26.33 1.79 4.26
C GLN A 449 27.64 2.52 3.94
N ASP A 450 28.70 1.78 3.68
CA ASP A 450 30.03 2.32 3.33
C ASP A 450 30.29 2.34 1.82
N PHE A 451 29.24 2.09 1.03
CA PHE A 451 29.27 2.02 -0.41
C PHE A 451 28.10 2.81 -1.00
N LYS A 452 28.24 3.25 -2.26
CA LYS A 452 27.14 3.85 -3.01
C LYS A 452 26.16 2.75 -3.47
N PRO A 453 24.87 2.80 -3.10
CA PRO A 453 23.84 1.91 -3.63
C PRO A 453 23.79 1.94 -5.15
N THR A 454 23.63 0.78 -5.78
CA THR A 454 23.52 0.68 -7.24
C THR A 454 22.62 -0.51 -7.57
N PRO A 455 21.51 -0.31 -8.31
CA PRO A 455 20.64 -1.40 -8.69
C PRO A 455 21.41 -2.45 -9.51
N PRO A 456 21.30 -3.75 -9.19
CA PRO A 456 21.87 -4.79 -10.04
C PRO A 456 21.16 -4.84 -11.40
N PRO A 457 21.78 -5.40 -12.47
CA PRO A 457 21.20 -5.45 -13.81
C PRO A 457 19.87 -6.21 -13.90
N THR A 458 19.58 -7.08 -12.94
CA THR A 458 18.34 -7.85 -12.84
C THR A 458 17.22 -7.10 -12.13
N ALA A 459 17.52 -5.99 -11.45
CA ALA A 459 16.52 -5.19 -10.77
C ALA A 459 15.65 -4.42 -11.76
N LEU A 460 14.35 -4.34 -11.46
CA LEU A 460 13.38 -3.59 -12.25
C LEU A 460 12.88 -2.38 -11.45
N GLU A 461 12.68 -1.26 -12.13
CA GLU A 461 12.05 -0.08 -11.53
C GLU A 461 10.61 -0.41 -11.15
N VAL A 462 10.23 -0.09 -9.91
CA VAL A 462 8.88 -0.24 -9.38
C VAL A 462 8.34 1.15 -9.06
N CYS A 463 7.15 1.44 -9.56
CA CYS A 463 6.38 2.68 -9.36
C CYS A 463 4.92 2.34 -8.99
N VAL A 464 4.14 3.35 -8.58
CA VAL A 464 2.72 3.22 -8.24
C VAL A 464 1.94 2.53 -9.36
N GLU A 465 2.15 2.96 -10.60
CA GLU A 465 1.48 2.46 -11.80
C GLU A 465 1.82 0.98 -12.05
N SER A 466 3.09 0.59 -11.83
CA SER A 466 3.51 -0.82 -11.98
C SER A 466 2.82 -1.74 -10.98
N VAL A 467 2.66 -1.30 -9.73
CA VAL A 467 1.97 -2.07 -8.68
C VAL A 467 0.48 -2.16 -8.98
N LEU A 468 -0.18 -1.06 -9.33
CA LEU A 468 -1.60 -1.03 -9.71
C LEU A 468 -1.88 -1.88 -10.96
N CYS A 469 -0.94 -1.95 -11.89
CA CYS A 469 -1.06 -2.78 -13.10
C CYS A 469 -1.17 -4.28 -12.76
N PHE A 470 -0.50 -4.74 -11.71
CA PHE A 470 -0.62 -6.11 -11.21
C PHE A 470 -1.75 -6.32 -10.20
N ALA A 471 -2.19 -5.27 -9.50
CA ALA A 471 -3.19 -5.35 -8.44
C ALA A 471 -4.57 -5.79 -8.98
N ASP A 472 -5.20 -6.71 -8.26
CA ASP A 472 -6.61 -7.04 -8.46
C ASP A 472 -7.53 -5.93 -7.95
N GLU A 473 -8.84 -6.02 -8.24
CA GLU A 473 -9.82 -4.98 -7.86
C GLU A 473 -9.84 -4.72 -6.35
N LYS A 474 -9.72 -5.76 -5.53
CA LYS A 474 -9.75 -5.65 -4.08
C LYS A 474 -8.52 -4.95 -3.54
N GLN A 475 -7.35 -5.28 -4.08
CA GLN A 475 -6.09 -4.62 -3.77
C GLN A 475 -6.13 -3.15 -4.21
N ARG A 476 -6.63 -2.86 -5.42
CA ARG A 476 -6.81 -1.48 -5.92
C ARG A 476 -7.70 -0.65 -5.01
N MET A 477 -8.85 -1.18 -4.59
CA MET A 477 -9.74 -0.48 -3.65
C MET A 477 -9.02 -0.10 -2.35
N GLN A 478 -8.20 -1.01 -1.80
CA GLN A 478 -7.42 -0.74 -0.58
C GLN A 478 -6.35 0.34 -0.81
N PHE A 479 -5.71 0.35 -1.97
CA PHE A 479 -4.73 1.36 -2.36
C PHE A 479 -5.36 2.74 -2.62
N GLU A 480 -6.51 2.80 -3.30
CA GLU A 480 -7.22 4.04 -3.61
C GLU A 480 -7.81 4.74 -2.37
N ILE A 481 -8.30 3.95 -1.40
CA ILE A 481 -8.74 4.47 -0.10
C ILE A 481 -7.63 5.28 0.57
N TYR A 482 -6.42 4.71 0.55
CA TYR A 482 -5.24 5.38 1.08
C TYR A 482 -4.95 6.69 0.33
N GLU A 483 -5.08 6.71 -1.01
CA GLU A 483 -4.84 7.93 -1.80
C GLU A 483 -5.89 9.02 -1.55
N ARG A 484 -7.17 8.65 -1.42
CA ARG A 484 -8.26 9.59 -1.13
C ARG A 484 -8.11 10.27 0.24
N GLY A 485 -7.67 9.53 1.26
CA GLY A 485 -7.32 10.10 2.57
C GLY A 485 -6.19 11.14 2.49
N HIS A 486 -5.28 11.00 1.52
CA HIS A 486 -4.16 11.91 1.30
C HIS A 486 -4.57 13.22 0.59
N HIS A 487 -5.60 13.17 -0.27
CA HIS A 487 -6.17 14.35 -0.93
C HIS A 487 -7.09 15.17 -0.01
N LEU A 488 -7.83 14.54 0.90
CA LEU A 488 -8.61 15.28 1.91
C LEU A 488 -7.70 16.01 2.94
N GLY A 489 -6.44 15.58 3.09
CA GLY A 489 -5.39 16.32 3.84
C GLY A 489 -4.74 17.47 3.06
N THR A 490 -5.17 17.74 1.82
CA THR A 490 -4.90 19.01 1.14
C THR A 490 -5.95 20.02 1.60
N GLY A 491 -5.63 20.73 2.68
CA GLY A 491 -6.59 21.56 3.42
C GLY A 491 -7.42 22.48 2.54
N LEU A 492 -8.74 22.32 2.60
CA LEU A 492 -9.68 23.40 2.37
C LEU A 492 -9.38 24.49 3.43
N ARG A 493 -8.62 25.51 3.04
CA ARG A 493 -8.55 26.75 3.83
C ARG A 493 -9.75 27.60 3.44
N ALA A 494 -10.81 27.55 4.23
CA ALA A 494 -11.82 28.60 4.19
C ALA A 494 -11.25 29.83 4.89
N ARG A 495 -11.32 31.00 4.23
CA ARG A 495 -10.99 32.28 4.86
C ARG A 495 -12.31 32.87 5.35
N VAL A 496 -12.55 32.84 6.66
CA VAL A 496 -13.72 33.48 7.26
C VAL A 496 -13.40 34.96 7.44
N VAL A 497 -14.22 35.84 6.86
CA VAL A 497 -14.14 37.29 7.08
C VAL A 497 -15.30 37.65 8.00
N VAL A 498 -14.98 38.09 9.22
CA VAL A 498 -15.95 38.71 10.12
C VAL A 498 -15.67 40.21 10.09
N ASP A 499 -16.72 41.02 9.92
CA ASP A 499 -16.61 42.47 9.74
C ASP A 499 -15.70 43.11 10.81
N GLY A 500 -14.59 43.70 10.35
CA GLY A 500 -13.77 44.64 11.13
C GLY A 500 -12.61 44.07 11.95
N VAL A 501 -12.41 42.75 12.06
CA VAL A 501 -11.25 42.18 12.79
C VAL A 501 -10.59 41.06 12.00
N VAL A 502 -9.39 41.31 11.49
CA VAL A 502 -8.52 40.27 10.91
C VAL A 502 -7.83 39.55 12.07
N GLY A 503 -8.49 38.53 12.61
CA GLY A 503 -7.96 37.63 13.63
C GLY A 503 -7.54 36.27 13.05
N GLU A 504 -6.54 35.65 13.67
CA GLU A 504 -5.79 34.48 13.19
C GLU A 504 -6.64 33.27 12.77
N SER A 505 -6.05 32.47 11.88
CA SER A 505 -6.58 31.26 11.23
C SER A 505 -7.45 30.37 12.13
N ILE A 506 -8.73 30.21 11.76
CA ILE A 506 -9.63 29.19 12.31
C ILE A 506 -9.41 27.87 11.53
N GLU A 507 -9.14 26.78 12.26
CA GLU A 507 -9.00 25.45 11.69
C GLU A 507 -10.39 24.87 11.43
N VAL A 508 -10.70 24.55 10.16
CA VAL A 508 -11.98 23.94 9.78
C VAL A 508 -11.85 22.42 9.96
N VAL A 509 -12.52 21.89 10.97
CA VAL A 509 -12.66 20.44 11.15
C VAL A 509 -13.88 19.96 10.37
N ALA A 510 -13.67 19.17 9.33
CA ALA A 510 -14.77 18.47 8.67
C ALA A 510 -15.19 17.27 9.52
N GLU A 511 -16.33 17.36 10.21
CA GLU A 511 -16.95 16.18 10.79
C GLU A 511 -17.58 15.35 9.66
N GLY A 512 -17.10 14.10 9.53
CA GLY A 512 -17.56 13.19 8.50
C GLY A 512 -19.03 12.83 8.69
N ALA A 513 -19.89 13.33 7.80
CA ALA A 513 -21.19 12.73 7.57
C ALA A 513 -21.01 11.26 7.16
N GLY A 514 -21.87 10.37 7.65
CA GLY A 514 -21.87 8.94 7.34
C GLY A 514 -22.02 8.63 5.83
N PRO A 515 -22.09 7.34 5.45
CA PRO A 515 -22.00 6.94 4.05
C PRO A 515 -23.22 7.45 3.26
N GLY A 516 -23.02 8.52 2.48
CA GLY A 516 -23.95 8.99 1.45
C GLY A 516 -23.76 8.24 0.12
N PRO A 517 -24.80 8.13 -0.72
CA PRO A 517 -24.91 7.09 -1.74
C PRO A 517 -24.18 7.46 -3.03
N GLY A 518 -23.38 6.53 -3.56
CA GLY A 518 -23.02 6.38 -4.99
C GLY A 518 -22.40 7.59 -5.72
N PRO A 519 -21.90 7.39 -6.95
CA PRO A 519 -21.32 8.47 -7.74
C PRO A 519 -22.44 9.42 -8.20
N GLY A 520 -22.40 10.68 -7.73
CA GLY A 520 -23.35 11.74 -8.12
C GLY A 520 -24.02 12.49 -6.97
N SER A 521 -23.76 12.15 -5.71
CA SER A 521 -24.29 12.87 -4.54
C SER A 521 -23.53 14.17 -4.25
N LEU A 522 -24.27 15.26 -4.05
CA LEU A 522 -23.75 16.54 -3.54
C LEU A 522 -23.20 16.35 -2.12
N LEU A 523 -21.97 16.78 -1.89
CA LEU A 523 -21.31 16.72 -0.58
C LEU A 523 -21.85 17.88 0.27
N GLU A 524 -22.68 17.60 1.28
CA GLU A 524 -23.01 18.58 2.31
C GLU A 524 -21.84 18.68 3.29
N LEU A 525 -21.15 19.83 3.27
CA LEU A 525 -20.13 20.19 4.26
C LEU A 525 -20.81 20.98 5.39
N ALA A 526 -20.96 20.36 6.55
CA ALA A 526 -21.28 21.09 7.78
C ALA A 526 -20.01 21.79 8.28
N VAL A 527 -20.04 23.12 8.35
CA VAL A 527 -18.94 23.94 8.90
C VAL A 527 -19.39 24.46 10.26
N GLY A 528 -18.85 23.88 11.34
CA GLY A 528 -19.00 24.42 12.69
C GLY A 528 -18.03 25.58 12.92
N VAL A 529 -18.52 26.73 13.39
CA VAL A 529 -17.69 27.84 13.83
C VAL A 529 -17.88 28.00 15.34
N GLU A 530 -16.88 27.63 16.14
CA GLU A 530 -16.86 27.97 17.56
C GLU A 530 -16.35 29.40 17.73
N VAL A 531 -17.21 30.28 18.23
CA VAL A 531 -16.83 31.65 18.62
C VAL A 531 -16.60 31.64 20.13
N GLY A 532 -15.36 31.94 20.55
CA GLY A 532 -15.01 32.06 21.97
C GLY A 532 -15.81 33.17 22.69
N PRO A 533 -15.73 33.28 24.02
CA PRO A 533 -16.56 34.18 24.81
C PRO A 533 -16.15 35.65 24.63
N THR A 534 -16.56 36.24 23.51
CA THR A 534 -16.47 37.66 23.25
C THR A 534 -17.90 38.15 23.05
N VAL A 535 -18.27 39.18 23.83
CA VAL A 535 -19.63 39.69 23.96
C VAL A 535 -20.20 40.09 22.59
N LEU A 536 -21.08 39.25 22.03
CA LEU A 536 -21.98 39.64 20.96
C LEU A 536 -23.22 40.24 21.62
N SER A 537 -23.47 41.52 21.41
CA SER A 537 -24.73 42.16 21.82
C SER A 537 -25.91 41.57 21.02
N LEU A 538 -27.04 41.34 21.69
CA LEU A 538 -28.30 40.92 21.06
C LEU A 538 -28.63 41.80 19.85
N GLY A 539 -28.60 41.21 18.65
CA GLY A 539 -28.95 41.88 17.40
C GLY A 539 -27.85 41.97 16.33
N GLN A 540 -26.64 41.42 16.55
CA GLN A 540 -25.64 41.34 15.48
C GLN A 540 -25.80 40.07 14.63
N GLU A 541 -25.89 40.26 13.32
CA GLU A 541 -25.94 39.19 12.32
C GLU A 541 -24.51 38.76 11.96
N VAL A 542 -24.19 37.47 12.09
CA VAL A 542 -22.87 36.92 11.72
C VAL A 542 -22.97 36.41 10.28
N ILE A 543 -22.41 37.15 9.33
CA ILE A 543 -22.40 36.76 7.92
C ILE A 543 -21.13 35.95 7.62
N VAL A 544 -21.28 34.63 7.46
CA VAL A 544 -20.18 33.76 7.02
C VAL A 544 -20.17 33.68 5.50
N ARG A 545 -19.22 34.35 4.83
CA ARG A 545 -19.01 34.22 3.38
C ARG A 545 -18.00 33.14 3.06
N VAL A 546 -18.44 32.07 2.39
CA VAL A 546 -17.55 31.03 1.86
C VAL A 546 -17.19 31.38 0.41
N VAL A 547 -15.95 31.83 0.18
CA VAL A 547 -15.45 32.12 -1.18
C VAL A 547 -14.80 30.87 -1.76
N ARG A 548 -15.41 30.27 -2.78
CA ARG A 548 -14.81 29.19 -3.58
C ARG A 548 -13.80 29.78 -4.56
N GLN A 549 -12.51 29.44 -4.43
CA GLN A 549 -11.54 29.60 -5.51
C GLN A 549 -11.34 28.26 -6.21
N SER A 550 -12.18 27.93 -7.19
CA SER A 550 -11.82 26.96 -8.24
C SER A 550 -12.65 27.16 -9.51
N THR A 551 -11.94 27.18 -10.64
CA THR A 551 -12.46 27.19 -12.01
C THR A 551 -12.93 25.79 -12.40
N GLY A 552 -14.24 25.61 -12.57
CA GLY A 552 -14.83 24.36 -13.07
C GLY A 552 -16.35 24.44 -13.10
N VAL A 553 -16.93 24.33 -14.30
CA VAL A 553 -18.37 24.46 -14.57
C VAL A 553 -19.07 23.12 -14.35
N LEU A 554 -20.20 23.10 -13.63
CA LEU A 554 -21.18 22.01 -13.67
C LEU A 554 -22.60 22.58 -13.82
N VAL A 555 -23.34 21.99 -14.75
CA VAL A 555 -24.68 22.34 -15.23
C VAL A 555 -25.74 21.77 -14.28
N GLY A 556 -26.69 22.59 -13.83
CA GLY A 556 -27.74 22.19 -12.88
C GLY A 556 -29.09 21.87 -13.55
N GLY A 557 -29.75 20.81 -13.07
CA GLY A 557 -31.16 20.51 -13.28
C GLY A 557 -31.91 20.56 -11.94
N SER A 558 -33.11 21.13 -11.93
CA SER A 558 -33.93 21.41 -10.74
C SER A 558 -35.05 20.38 -10.61
N GLU A 559 -35.31 19.88 -9.40
CA GLU A 559 -36.61 19.32 -9.06
C GLU A 559 -37.03 19.68 -7.62
N ARG A 560 -38.28 20.08 -7.48
CA ARG A 560 -38.95 20.62 -6.27
C ARG A 560 -39.70 19.50 -5.57
N ARG A 561 -39.75 19.49 -4.24
CA ARG A 561 -40.78 18.75 -3.49
C ARG A 561 -41.21 19.53 -2.25
N ASP A 562 -42.52 19.83 -2.20
CA ASP A 562 -43.24 20.47 -1.10
C ASP A 562 -43.65 19.45 -0.02
N SER A 563 -43.65 19.83 1.26
CA SER A 563 -44.61 19.36 2.27
C SER A 563 -44.51 20.15 3.59
N ASP A 564 -45.65 20.68 4.03
CA ASP A 564 -45.91 21.51 5.22
C ASP A 564 -45.99 20.74 6.57
N THR A 565 -45.22 21.22 7.57
CA THR A 565 -45.53 21.46 9.02
C THR A 565 -46.07 20.35 9.98
N PRO A 566 -46.08 20.54 11.34
CA PRO A 566 -44.97 20.83 12.29
C PRO A 566 -45.04 20.04 13.64
N GLU A 567 -43.92 19.85 14.38
CA GLU A 567 -43.83 20.15 15.85
C GLU A 567 -42.45 19.86 16.51
N GLN A 568 -41.95 20.92 17.18
CA GLN A 568 -41.08 21.07 18.36
C GLN A 568 -39.90 20.12 18.66
N VAL A 569 -38.66 20.62 18.45
CA VAL A 569 -37.49 20.42 19.34
C VAL A 569 -36.58 21.67 19.28
N GLY A 570 -35.97 22.01 20.42
CA GLY A 570 -34.99 23.08 20.74
C GLY A 570 -34.23 23.80 19.62
N ALA A 571 -34.07 25.11 19.82
CA ALA A 571 -33.43 26.07 18.93
C ALA A 571 -32.00 25.67 18.50
N LEU A 572 -31.87 25.19 17.26
CA LEU A 572 -30.67 25.35 16.44
C LEU A 572 -30.94 26.51 15.49
N ALA A 573 -30.12 27.56 15.55
CA ALA A 573 -30.18 28.65 14.58
C ALA A 573 -29.78 28.10 13.20
N GLY A 574 -30.77 27.82 12.36
CA GLY A 574 -30.55 27.45 10.96
C GLY A 574 -30.03 28.65 10.19
N VAL A 575 -28.79 28.56 9.70
CA VAL A 575 -28.21 29.57 8.81
C VAL A 575 -28.73 29.30 7.39
N TYR A 576 -29.55 30.22 6.87
CA TYR A 576 -29.96 30.21 5.46
C TYR A 576 -28.86 30.86 4.61
N VAL A 577 -28.40 30.15 3.58
CA VAL A 577 -27.44 30.69 2.60
C VAL A 577 -28.22 31.26 1.41
N HIS A 578 -28.23 32.58 1.27
CA HIS A 578 -28.75 33.27 0.09
C HIS A 578 -27.69 33.26 -1.02
N TRP A 579 -28.07 32.80 -2.22
CA TRP A 579 -27.26 32.94 -3.43
C TRP A 579 -27.71 34.18 -4.19
N GLU A 580 -26.84 35.17 -4.30
CA GLU A 580 -27.08 36.36 -5.11
C GLU A 580 -26.18 36.32 -6.36
N THR A 581 -26.78 36.13 -7.54
CA THR A 581 -26.08 36.24 -8.82
C THR A 581 -25.98 37.70 -9.23
N GLN A 582 -24.83 38.34 -9.02
CA GLN A 582 -24.57 39.66 -9.63
C GLN A 582 -24.24 39.51 -11.11
N HIS A 583 -25.17 39.99 -11.95
CA HIS A 583 -24.92 40.34 -13.35
C HIS A 583 -23.99 41.55 -13.44
N CYS A 584 -22.88 41.42 -14.17
CA CYS A 584 -22.08 42.56 -14.61
C CYS A 584 -22.54 43.01 -16.00
N GLY A 585 -23.21 44.17 -16.05
CA GLY A 585 -23.45 44.98 -17.25
C GLY A 585 -22.60 46.26 -17.23
N PRO A 586 -22.51 47.00 -18.35
CA PRO A 586 -21.25 47.48 -18.91
C PRO A 586 -20.94 48.95 -18.62
N CYS A 587 -19.65 49.32 -18.63
CA CYS A 587 -19.22 50.70 -18.91
C CYS A 587 -17.90 50.73 -19.69
N CYS A 588 -17.95 51.49 -20.78
CA CYS A 588 -16.94 51.73 -21.79
C CYS A 588 -15.79 52.61 -21.28
N HIS A 589 -14.58 52.41 -21.82
CA HIS A 589 -13.76 53.50 -22.38
C HIS A 589 -12.76 52.94 -23.39
N ALA A 590 -12.66 53.63 -24.52
CA ALA A 590 -11.91 53.25 -25.73
C ALA A 590 -10.63 54.07 -25.90
N SER A 591 -9.59 53.45 -26.46
CA SER A 591 -8.57 54.00 -27.40
C SER A 591 -7.64 52.83 -27.82
N SER A 592 -7.82 52.21 -29.00
CA SER A 592 -7.18 52.50 -30.31
C SER A 592 -5.66 52.13 -30.31
N SER A 593 -5.05 51.33 -31.19
CA SER A 593 -5.27 50.97 -32.61
C SER A 593 -4.37 49.79 -33.08
N PHE A 594 -4.95 48.88 -33.89
CA PHE A 594 -4.44 48.18 -35.10
C PHE A 594 -3.10 47.38 -35.17
N PHE A 595 -3.16 46.09 -35.52
CA PHE A 595 -2.91 45.54 -36.89
C PHE A 595 -3.40 44.07 -37.04
N LEU A 596 -3.65 43.67 -38.29
CA LEU A 596 -4.57 42.64 -38.84
C LEU A 596 -3.94 41.24 -39.12
N SER A 597 -4.71 40.17 -38.81
CA SER A 597 -5.20 39.03 -39.66
C SER A 597 -4.27 38.18 -40.59
N PRO A 598 -4.75 37.07 -41.22
CA PRO A 598 -5.79 36.06 -40.88
C PRO A 598 -5.44 34.59 -41.31
N SER A 599 -6.28 33.59 -40.95
CA SER A 599 -6.94 32.61 -41.86
C SER A 599 -7.45 31.36 -41.10
N ILE A 600 -8.77 31.14 -40.94
CA ILE A 600 -9.73 30.34 -41.79
C ILE A 600 -9.73 28.84 -41.40
N MET A 601 -10.80 28.03 -41.36
CA MET A 601 -12.28 28.09 -41.28
C MET A 601 -12.77 26.65 -41.62
N LEU A 602 -13.84 26.13 -40.99
CA LEU A 602 -14.86 25.12 -41.44
C LEU A 602 -15.42 24.40 -40.19
N ALA A 603 -16.63 24.70 -39.66
CA ALA A 603 -18.01 24.46 -40.15
C ALA A 603 -18.38 22.95 -40.18
N HIS A 604 -19.55 22.44 -39.75
CA HIS A 604 -20.84 23.01 -39.34
C HIS A 604 -21.69 21.90 -38.62
N CYS A 605 -22.60 22.31 -37.72
CA CYS A 605 -23.99 21.83 -37.39
C CYS A 605 -24.49 20.41 -37.76
N ALA A 606 -25.56 19.84 -37.19
CA ALA A 606 -26.45 19.97 -36.03
C ALA A 606 -27.68 19.11 -36.39
N MET A 607 -28.31 18.39 -35.46
CA MET A 607 -29.77 18.21 -35.52
C MET A 607 -30.33 17.84 -34.15
N ARG A 608 -31.32 18.63 -33.75
CA ARG A 608 -32.18 18.52 -32.57
C ARG A 608 -33.54 18.07 -33.10
N SER A 609 -34.25 17.21 -32.39
CA SER A 609 -35.72 17.13 -32.51
C SER A 609 -36.32 16.82 -31.15
N VAL A 610 -37.37 17.58 -30.84
CA VAL A 610 -38.20 17.59 -29.65
C VAL A 610 -39.62 17.33 -30.15
N HIS A 611 -40.33 16.37 -29.55
CA HIS A 611 -41.79 16.28 -29.34
C HIS A 611 -41.94 15.30 -28.15
N GLY A 612 -42.72 15.52 -27.09
CA GLY A 612 -43.96 16.26 -26.98
C GLY A 612 -45.09 15.25 -26.80
N ASP A 613 -45.25 14.74 -25.57
CA ASP A 613 -46.47 14.31 -24.85
C ASP A 613 -46.13 13.41 -23.66
#